data_AF-A0A7D4APD9-F1
#
_entry.id   AF-A0A7D4APD9-F1
#
_cell.length_a   1.000
_cell.length_b   1.000
_cell.length_c   1.000
_cell.angle_alpha   90.00
_cell.angle_beta   90.00
_cell.angle_gamma   90.00
#
_symmetry.space_group_name_H-M   'P 1'
#
loop_
_entity.id
_entity.type
_entity.pdbx_description
1 polymer ?
#
loop_
_entity_poly.entity_id
_entity_poly.type
_entity_poly.pdbx_seq_one_letter_code
_entity_poly.pdbx_strand_id
1 'polypeptide(L)'
;MPAPGAAPSGFAPPPNGLAPARRRVGQGPPATVIRVAAIGSPPAPARPGALPEIPFSRSAIAEVSAFIAAFQGTDYALADLRHYHQMVGTWRDKRTGLPPRRTDWIATAKRFMLNDAADNRLKLAPGYRPATPADTAADPPGVPPAGYRSSRWD
;
A
#
# COMPACT_ATOMS: atom_id res chain seq x y z
N MET A 1 17.47 -39.01 37.81
CA MET A 1 18.83 -38.53 38.11
C MET A 1 19.75 -39.09 37.04
N PRO A 2 20.50 -38.32 36.22
CA PRO A 2 20.56 -36.86 35.97
C PRO A 2 20.23 -36.46 34.50
N ALA A 3 20.09 -35.15 34.26
CA ALA A 3 20.14 -34.45 32.95
C ALA A 3 21.56 -33.81 32.78
N PRO A 4 21.83 -32.78 31.94
CA PRO A 4 21.47 -32.41 30.55
C PRO A 4 22.72 -32.02 29.70
N GLY A 5 22.53 -31.71 28.40
CA GLY A 5 23.51 -30.96 27.57
C GLY A 5 23.21 -31.14 26.07
N ALA A 6 23.30 -30.17 25.17
CA ALA A 6 23.69 -28.77 25.21
C ALA A 6 23.05 -28.06 23.98
N ALA A 7 22.69 -26.80 24.13
CA ALA A 7 22.30 -25.90 23.04
C ALA A 7 23.54 -25.25 22.38
N PRO A 8 23.38 -24.68 21.17
CA PRO A 8 23.99 -23.38 20.88
C PRO A 8 22.92 -22.37 20.45
N SER A 9 22.82 -21.23 21.16
CA SER A 9 23.40 -19.93 20.74
C SER A 9 22.70 -19.38 19.49
N GLY A 10 22.07 -18.22 19.46
CA GLY A 10 22.04 -17.09 20.37
C GLY A 10 21.68 -15.88 19.49
N PHE A 11 20.62 -15.16 19.81
CA PHE A 11 20.43 -13.81 19.31
C PHE A 11 19.71 -13.01 20.39
N ALA A 12 20.48 -12.13 21.03
CA ALA A 12 20.05 -11.28 22.12
C ALA A 12 19.12 -10.16 21.61
N PRO A 13 18.17 -9.70 22.44
CA PRO A 13 17.40 -8.49 22.16
C PRO A 13 18.26 -7.23 22.34
N PRO A 14 18.02 -6.13 21.60
CA PRO A 14 18.76 -4.89 21.81
C PRO A 14 18.35 -4.24 23.16
N PRO A 15 19.32 -3.69 23.92
CA PRO A 15 19.09 -3.09 25.22
C PRO A 15 18.45 -1.70 25.13
N ASN A 16 17.66 -1.41 26.15
CA ASN A 16 17.06 -0.13 26.46
C ASN A 16 18.12 0.84 27.02
N GLY A 17 18.06 2.11 26.60
CA GLY A 17 18.59 3.27 27.34
C GLY A 17 20.00 3.74 26.97
N LEU A 18 20.10 5.00 26.52
CA LEU A 18 20.94 6.09 27.06
C LEU A 18 21.10 7.21 26.03
N ALA A 19 20.66 8.43 26.39
CA ALA A 19 21.07 9.67 25.74
C ALA A 19 22.57 9.93 25.97
N PRO A 20 23.21 10.79 25.15
CA PRO A 20 23.85 11.93 25.77
C PRO A 20 23.74 13.25 24.98
N ALA A 21 23.98 14.30 25.74
CA ALA A 21 23.85 15.71 25.43
C ALA A 21 25.08 16.31 24.71
N ARG A 22 24.80 17.40 23.97
CA ARG A 22 25.59 18.62 23.75
C ARG A 22 26.96 18.54 23.04
N ARG A 23 27.03 19.26 21.91
CA ARG A 23 28.13 20.19 21.62
C ARG A 23 27.58 21.49 21.03
N ARG A 24 27.84 22.61 21.73
CA ARG A 24 27.71 23.99 21.26
C ARG A 24 29.01 24.37 20.55
N VAL A 25 28.96 25.12 19.44
CA VAL A 25 29.91 26.21 19.11
C VAL A 25 29.20 27.16 18.13
N GLY A 26 29.20 28.47 18.41
CA GLY A 26 28.76 29.52 17.48
C GLY A 26 28.04 30.68 18.18
N GLN A 27 28.83 31.56 18.79
CA GLN A 27 28.39 32.70 19.58
C GLN A 27 28.62 34.00 18.82
N GLY A 28 27.61 34.88 18.79
CA GLY A 28 27.75 36.33 18.64
C GLY A 28 26.71 36.99 17.72
N PRO A 29 26.28 38.26 17.95
CA PRO A 29 26.21 39.04 19.20
C PRO A 29 24.74 39.39 19.59
N PRO A 30 24.47 39.84 20.83
CA PRO A 30 23.12 40.21 21.26
C PRO A 30 22.77 41.64 20.82
N ALA A 31 21.80 41.78 19.92
CA ALA A 31 21.16 43.06 19.65
C ALA A 31 19.95 43.23 20.59
N THR A 32 20.09 44.21 21.48
CA THR A 32 19.10 44.76 22.40
C THR A 32 17.87 45.32 21.64
N VAL A 33 16.74 45.40 22.36
CA VAL A 33 15.47 46.13 22.08
C VAL A 33 14.57 45.43 21.04
N ILE A 34 13.26 45.20 21.19
CA ILE A 34 12.17 45.92 21.88
C ILE A 34 11.08 44.89 22.25
N ARG A 35 10.57 44.92 23.50
CA ARG A 35 9.27 44.31 23.82
C ARG A 35 8.17 45.21 23.25
N VAL A 36 7.63 44.87 22.09
CA VAL A 36 6.34 45.40 21.62
C VAL A 36 5.29 44.34 21.90
N ALA A 37 4.39 44.66 22.83
CA ALA A 37 3.12 43.98 22.95
C ALA A 37 2.30 44.32 21.69
N ALA A 38 2.21 43.39 20.75
CA ALA A 38 1.34 43.48 19.59
C ALA A 38 0.33 42.32 19.65
N ILE A 39 -0.85 42.66 20.16
CA ILE A 39 -2.18 42.22 19.71
C ILE A 39 -2.14 41.24 18.53
N GLY A 40 -2.59 40.00 18.78
CA GLY A 40 -3.19 39.11 17.79
C GLY A 40 -2.30 38.59 16.67
N SER A 41 -1.47 37.57 16.95
CA SER A 41 -1.07 36.64 15.89
C SER A 41 -2.31 35.90 15.36
N PRO A 42 -2.57 35.85 14.03
CA PRO A 42 -3.61 34.99 13.52
C PRO A 42 -3.27 33.53 13.86
N PRO A 43 -4.26 32.70 14.25
CA PRO A 43 -4.00 31.30 14.51
C PRO A 43 -3.41 30.67 13.25
N ALA A 44 -2.23 30.07 13.37
CA ALA A 44 -1.68 29.23 12.32
C ALA A 44 -2.76 28.24 11.86
N PRO A 45 -2.92 27.97 10.54
CA PRO A 45 -3.92 27.03 10.07
C PRO A 45 -3.68 25.69 10.78
N ALA A 46 -4.68 25.28 11.57
CA ALA A 46 -4.64 24.01 12.28
C ALA A 46 -4.35 22.93 11.24
N ARG A 47 -3.22 22.22 11.41
CA ARG A 47 -2.92 21.05 10.57
C ARG A 47 -4.16 20.15 10.64
N PRO A 48 -4.74 19.74 9.50
CA PRO A 48 -5.91 18.88 9.52
C PRO A 48 -5.61 17.69 10.44
N GLY A 49 -6.42 17.54 11.48
CA GLY A 49 -6.17 16.58 12.56
C GLY A 49 -5.97 15.19 11.96
N ALA A 50 -5.00 14.45 12.48
CA ALA A 50 -4.74 13.08 12.05
C ALA A 50 -6.04 12.28 12.15
N LEU A 51 -6.52 11.76 11.01
CA LEU A 51 -7.72 10.94 10.94
C LEU A 51 -7.56 9.73 11.90
N PRO A 52 -8.61 9.38 12.66
CA PRO A 52 -8.51 8.34 13.67
C PRO A 52 -8.24 6.98 13.03
N GLU A 53 -7.35 6.20 13.63
CA GLU A 53 -7.08 4.83 13.22
C GLU A 53 -8.22 3.91 13.70
N ILE A 54 -9.04 3.43 12.76
CA ILE A 54 -10.21 2.60 13.03
C ILE A 54 -10.08 1.22 12.36
N PRO A 55 -10.71 0.17 12.91
CA PRO A 55 -10.79 -1.12 12.22
C PRO A 55 -11.66 -0.99 10.95
N PHE A 56 -11.44 -1.88 9.98
CA PHE A 56 -12.16 -1.86 8.69
C PHE A 56 -13.67 -1.85 8.85
N SER A 57 -14.20 -2.65 9.79
CA SER A 57 -15.64 -2.76 10.07
C SER A 57 -16.32 -1.48 10.54
N ARG A 58 -15.54 -0.48 10.99
CA ARG A 58 -16.05 0.85 11.39
C ARG A 58 -15.76 1.94 10.36
N SER A 59 -15.11 1.59 9.25
CA SER A 59 -14.77 2.55 8.20
C SER A 59 -15.97 2.86 7.30
N ALA A 60 -15.95 4.01 6.61
CA ALA A 60 -17.00 4.40 5.68
C ALA A 60 -17.15 3.44 4.48
N ILE A 61 -16.15 2.61 4.22
CA ILE A 61 -16.10 1.65 3.11
C ILE A 61 -16.27 0.21 3.60
N ALA A 62 -16.73 0.02 4.85
CA ALA A 62 -16.98 -1.30 5.41
C ALA A 62 -18.07 -2.05 4.65
N GLU A 63 -19.01 -1.32 4.05
CA GLU A 63 -20.08 -1.86 3.22
C GLU A 63 -19.58 -2.06 1.78
N VAL A 64 -20.01 -3.15 1.13
CA VAL A 64 -19.45 -3.58 -0.15
C VAL A 64 -19.78 -2.62 -1.30
N SER A 65 -20.98 -2.04 -1.32
CA SER A 65 -21.36 -1.04 -2.33
C SER A 65 -20.55 0.26 -2.18
N ALA A 66 -20.32 0.73 -0.95
CA ALA A 66 -19.48 1.89 -0.67
C ALA A 66 -18.01 1.62 -1.06
N PHE A 67 -17.53 0.41 -0.80
CA PHE A 67 -16.21 -0.03 -1.25
C PHE A 67 -16.12 -0.01 -2.78
N ILE A 68 -17.06 -0.64 -3.49
CA ILE A 68 -17.09 -0.67 -4.95
C ILE A 68 -17.11 0.75 -5.52
N ALA A 69 -17.97 1.63 -4.99
CA ALA A 69 -18.09 3.02 -5.40
C ALA A 69 -16.76 3.78 -5.28
N ALA A 70 -16.00 3.56 -4.20
CA ALA A 70 -14.71 4.22 -3.98
C ALA A 70 -13.61 3.80 -4.98
N PHE A 71 -13.80 2.69 -5.70
CA PHE A 71 -12.87 2.20 -6.72
C PHE A 71 -13.35 2.46 -8.16
N GLN A 72 -14.55 2.98 -8.36
CA GLN A 72 -15.04 3.35 -9.68
C GLN A 72 -14.15 4.43 -10.30
N GLY A 73 -13.85 4.30 -11.60
CA GLY A 73 -12.99 5.22 -12.33
C GLY A 73 -11.50 5.15 -11.98
N THR A 74 -11.09 4.20 -11.14
CA THR A 74 -9.66 3.92 -10.87
C THR A 74 -9.14 2.78 -11.75
N ASP A 75 -7.83 2.64 -11.86
CA ASP A 75 -7.18 1.51 -12.56
C ASP A 75 -7.56 0.14 -12.00
N TYR A 76 -8.06 0.10 -10.75
CA TYR A 76 -8.48 -1.11 -10.07
C TYR A 76 -9.95 -1.47 -10.30
N ALA A 77 -10.71 -0.70 -11.08
CA ALA A 77 -12.12 -0.97 -11.34
C ALA A 77 -12.37 -2.34 -12.02
N LEU A 78 -11.35 -2.89 -12.70
CA LEU A 78 -11.40 -4.20 -13.36
C LEU A 78 -11.10 -5.38 -12.42
N ALA A 79 -10.59 -5.09 -11.21
CA ALA A 79 -10.33 -6.10 -10.20
C ALA A 79 -11.64 -6.67 -9.64
N ASP A 80 -11.59 -7.86 -9.06
CA ASP A 80 -12.70 -8.42 -8.29
C ASP A 80 -12.83 -7.69 -6.95
N LEU A 81 -13.50 -6.53 -6.98
CA LEU A 81 -13.67 -5.66 -5.81
C LEU A 81 -14.39 -6.37 -4.65
N ARG A 82 -15.24 -7.38 -4.91
CA ARG A 82 -15.89 -8.18 -3.87
C ARG A 82 -14.89 -9.09 -3.18
N HIS A 83 -14.01 -9.74 -3.94
CA HIS A 83 -12.92 -10.53 -3.38
C HIS A 83 -12.01 -9.68 -2.48
N TYR A 84 -11.58 -8.51 -2.97
CA TYR A 84 -10.69 -7.63 -2.20
C TYR A 84 -11.38 -7.03 -0.96
N HIS A 85 -12.67 -6.73 -1.01
CA HIS A 85 -13.45 -6.32 0.16
C HIS A 85 -13.44 -7.40 1.25
N GLN A 86 -13.73 -8.66 0.88
CA GLN A 86 -13.69 -9.79 1.81
C GLN A 86 -12.30 -10.03 2.37
N MET A 87 -11.25 -9.93 1.54
CA MET A 87 -9.87 -10.10 1.98
C MET A 87 -9.49 -9.04 3.02
N VAL A 88 -9.83 -7.76 2.78
CA VAL A 88 -9.54 -6.69 3.74
C VAL A 88 -10.37 -6.83 5.02
N GLY A 89 -11.64 -7.27 4.93
CA GLY A 89 -12.48 -7.50 6.10
C GLY A 89 -12.02 -8.68 6.98
N THR A 90 -11.43 -9.71 6.38
CA THR A 90 -10.88 -10.87 7.09
C THR A 90 -9.40 -10.70 7.48
N TRP A 91 -8.74 -9.66 6.99
CA TRP A 91 -7.34 -9.40 7.27
C TRP A 91 -7.09 -9.17 8.77
N ARG A 92 -6.04 -9.82 9.28
CA ARG A 92 -5.57 -9.71 10.67
C ARG A 92 -4.08 -9.43 10.67
N ASP A 93 -3.64 -8.65 11.64
CA ASP A 93 -2.22 -8.40 11.86
C ASP A 93 -1.54 -9.72 12.25
N LYS A 94 -0.45 -10.10 11.55
CA LYS A 94 0.22 -11.39 11.78
C LYS A 94 0.87 -11.50 13.15
N ARG A 95 1.23 -10.38 13.77
CA ARG A 95 1.89 -10.34 15.08
C ARG A 95 0.88 -10.42 16.22
N THR A 96 -0.26 -9.76 16.07
CA THR A 96 -1.25 -9.65 17.17
C THR A 96 -2.48 -10.53 16.96
N GLY A 97 -2.75 -11.01 15.75
CA GLY A 97 -3.95 -11.76 15.38
C GLY A 97 -5.23 -10.91 15.35
N LEU A 98 -5.16 -9.63 15.73
CA LEU A 98 -6.31 -8.74 15.82
C LEU A 98 -6.60 -8.03 14.49
N PRO A 99 -7.84 -7.56 14.27
CA PRO A 99 -8.14 -6.67 13.16
C PRO A 99 -7.24 -5.42 13.24
N PRO A 100 -6.47 -5.10 12.19
CA PRO A 100 -5.62 -3.92 12.20
C PRO A 100 -6.49 -2.67 12.23
N ARG A 101 -5.93 -1.59 12.77
CA ARG A 101 -6.52 -0.25 12.72
C ARG A 101 -5.73 0.58 11.73
N ARG A 102 -6.43 1.28 10.84
CA ARG A 102 -5.82 2.11 9.81
C ARG A 102 -6.63 3.39 9.64
N THR A 103 -5.92 4.43 9.25
CA THR A 103 -6.50 5.72 8.87
C THR A 103 -7.16 5.65 7.50
N ASP A 104 -6.51 5.00 6.52
CA ASP A 104 -6.99 4.90 5.15
C ASP A 104 -7.07 3.45 4.68
N TRP A 105 -8.31 2.96 4.61
CA TRP A 105 -8.61 1.61 4.17
C TRP A 105 -8.63 1.46 2.65
N ILE A 106 -8.87 2.54 1.89
CA ILE A 106 -8.75 2.52 0.42
C ILE A 106 -7.31 2.34 0.00
N ALA A 107 -6.40 3.12 0.60
CA ALA A 107 -4.96 2.96 0.35
C ALA A 107 -4.47 1.55 0.71
N THR A 108 -4.99 0.99 1.81
CA THR A 108 -4.70 -0.39 2.23
C THR A 108 -5.16 -1.40 1.17
N ALA A 109 -6.40 -1.30 0.71
CA ALA A 109 -6.95 -2.17 -0.33
C ALA A 109 -6.21 -2.05 -1.67
N LYS A 110 -5.86 -0.83 -2.10
CA LYS A 110 -5.00 -0.60 -3.29
C LYS A 110 -3.67 -1.32 -3.17
N ARG A 111 -3.07 -1.35 -1.98
CA ARG A 111 -1.79 -2.02 -1.77
C ARG A 111 -1.89 -3.54 -1.89
N PHE A 112 -3.00 -4.14 -1.46
CA PHE A 112 -3.26 -5.56 -1.71
C PHE A 112 -3.35 -5.86 -3.21
N MET A 113 -4.14 -5.07 -3.94
CA MET A 113 -4.27 -5.22 -5.40
C MET A 113 -2.94 -4.99 -6.12
N LEU A 114 -2.15 -4.00 -5.69
CA LEU A 114 -0.85 -3.70 -6.27
C LEU A 114 0.17 -4.83 -6.05
N ASN A 115 0.20 -5.41 -4.85
CA ASN A 115 1.05 -6.56 -4.57
C ASN A 115 0.64 -7.77 -5.45
N ASP A 116 -0.66 -8.05 -5.53
CA ASP A 116 -1.16 -9.13 -6.38
C ASP A 116 -0.89 -8.87 -7.87
N ALA A 117 -0.95 -7.61 -8.33
CA ALA A 117 -0.59 -7.25 -9.70
C ALA A 117 0.90 -7.47 -9.98
N ALA A 118 1.78 -7.10 -9.03
CA ALA A 118 3.21 -7.37 -9.13
C ALA A 118 3.52 -8.88 -9.17
N ASP A 119 2.75 -9.68 -8.43
CA ASP A 119 2.90 -11.14 -8.35
C ASP A 119 2.15 -11.90 -9.47
N ASN A 120 1.56 -11.21 -10.46
CA ASN A 120 0.69 -11.80 -11.50
C ASN A 120 -0.49 -12.62 -10.94
N ARG A 121 -0.99 -12.24 -9.77
CA ARG A 121 -2.09 -12.88 -9.04
C ARG A 121 -3.34 -12.02 -8.89
N LEU A 122 -3.35 -10.82 -9.49
CA LEU A 122 -4.48 -9.89 -9.45
C LEU A 122 -5.78 -10.60 -9.85
N LYS A 123 -6.74 -10.63 -8.92
CA LYS A 123 -8.06 -11.22 -9.17
C LYS A 123 -8.90 -10.22 -9.96
N LEU A 124 -9.32 -10.63 -11.16
CA LEU A 124 -10.14 -9.83 -12.06
C LEU A 124 -11.61 -10.19 -11.87
N ALA A 125 -12.50 -9.22 -12.11
CA ALA A 125 -13.93 -9.43 -12.00
C ALA A 125 -14.39 -10.62 -12.89
N PRO A 126 -15.39 -11.40 -12.46
CA PRO A 126 -15.91 -12.50 -13.25
C PRO A 126 -16.34 -12.02 -14.64
N GLY A 127 -15.77 -12.63 -15.68
CA GLY A 127 -16.05 -12.25 -17.08
C GLY A 127 -14.98 -11.36 -17.72
N TYR A 128 -14.03 -10.81 -16.97
CA TYR A 128 -12.88 -10.14 -17.56
C TYR A 128 -11.87 -11.20 -18.03
N ARG A 129 -11.80 -11.42 -19.34
CA ARG A 129 -10.71 -12.18 -19.96
C ARG A 129 -9.63 -11.19 -20.40
N PRO A 130 -8.38 -11.33 -19.92
CA PRO A 130 -7.29 -10.57 -20.53
C PRO A 130 -7.25 -10.93 -22.01
N ALA A 131 -7.14 -9.92 -22.88
CA ALA A 131 -6.97 -10.14 -24.30
C ALA A 131 -5.71 -10.99 -24.49
N THR A 132 -5.89 -12.27 -24.81
CA THR A 132 -4.78 -13.13 -25.17
C THR A 132 -4.15 -12.59 -26.45
N PRO A 133 -2.83 -12.66 -26.63
CA PRO A 133 -2.19 -12.25 -27.89
C PRO A 133 -2.75 -13.03 -29.10
N ALA A 134 -3.38 -14.19 -28.89
CA ALA A 134 -4.13 -14.92 -29.90
C ALA A 134 -5.40 -14.20 -30.42
N ASP A 135 -6.03 -13.32 -29.63
CA ASP A 135 -7.15 -12.48 -30.09
C ASP A 135 -6.66 -11.34 -30.99
N THR A 136 -5.41 -10.90 -30.85
CA THR A 136 -4.78 -9.92 -31.76
C THR A 136 -4.30 -10.56 -33.06
N ALA A 137 -4.18 -11.89 -33.10
CA ALA A 137 -3.90 -12.66 -34.32
C ALA A 137 -5.18 -13.12 -35.05
N ALA A 138 -6.33 -12.50 -34.75
CA ALA A 138 -7.49 -12.59 -35.63
C ALA A 138 -7.16 -11.86 -36.93
N ASP A 139 -6.70 -12.66 -37.89
CA ASP A 139 -6.54 -12.41 -39.32
C ASP A 139 -7.46 -11.26 -39.81
N PRO A 140 -6.91 -10.15 -40.36
CA PRO A 140 -7.76 -9.20 -41.06
C PRO A 140 -8.43 -9.93 -42.23
N PRO A 141 -9.77 -9.89 -42.39
CA PRO A 141 -10.44 -10.58 -43.48
C PRO A 141 -9.99 -9.96 -44.80
N GLY A 142 -9.04 -10.60 -45.49
CA GLY A 142 -8.64 -10.22 -46.83
C GLY A 142 -7.15 -10.27 -47.18
N VAL A 143 -6.25 -10.74 -46.33
CA VAL A 143 -4.84 -10.93 -46.74
C VAL A 143 -4.63 -12.40 -47.10
N PRO A 144 -4.46 -12.76 -48.39
CA PRO A 144 -4.11 -14.13 -48.72
C PRO A 144 -2.76 -14.49 -48.08
N PRO A 145 -2.56 -15.71 -47.57
CA PRO A 145 -1.28 -16.12 -47.05
C PRO A 145 -0.28 -16.00 -48.19
N ALA A 146 0.64 -15.04 -48.09
CA ALA A 146 1.81 -14.97 -48.94
C ALA A 146 2.63 -16.22 -48.63
N GLY A 147 2.32 -17.30 -49.36
CA GLY A 147 3.10 -18.52 -49.38
C GLY A 147 4.52 -18.12 -49.75
N TYR A 148 5.40 -18.10 -48.76
CA TYR A 148 6.84 -18.02 -48.96
C TYR A 148 7.25 -19.29 -49.70
N ARG A 149 7.16 -19.22 -51.02
CA ARG A 149 7.63 -20.22 -51.96
C ARG A 149 9.15 -20.14 -51.92
N SER A 150 9.78 -20.90 -51.04
CA SER A 150 11.22 -21.16 -51.08
C SER A 150 11.51 -21.96 -52.35
N SER A 151 11.63 -21.24 -53.46
CA SER A 151 12.16 -21.73 -54.73
C SER A 151 13.59 -21.26 -54.87
N ARG A 152 14.50 -22.24 -54.83
CA ARG A 152 15.66 -22.41 -55.71
C ARG A 152 16.67 -21.24 -55.83
N TRP A 153 17.81 -21.45 -55.20
CA TRP A 153 19.12 -21.22 -55.80
C TRP A 153 19.82 -22.59 -55.67
N ASP A 154 19.81 -23.37 -56.76
CA ASP A 154 21.00 -23.73 -57.57
C ASP A 154 22.12 -24.36 -56.73
#